data_AF-A0A432GDY3-F1
#
_entry.id   AF-A0A432GDY3-F1
#
_cell.length_a   1.000
_cell.length_b   1.000
_cell.length_c   1.000
_cell.angle_alpha   90.00
_cell.angle_beta   90.00
_cell.angle_gamma   90.00
#
_symmetry.space_group_name_H-M   'P 1'
#
loop_
_entity.id
_entity.type
_entity.pdbx_description
1 polymer ?
#
loop_
_entity_poly.entity_id
_entity_poly.type
_entity_poly.pdbx_seq_one_letter_code
_entity_poly.pdbx_strand_id
1 'polypeptide(L)'
;MRKNILFIMCDQLRADYLSCYGHPFLETPNIDRLAERGVRFSSAYCQAPLCGPSRASFYTGRYLASHGALVNADPLKLGELSLGDYLQKINYRTVLVGKSEARANQDALARLLIDQRSNLGQRLAQGGF
;
A
#
# COMPACT_ATOMS: atom_id res chain seq x y z
N MET A 1 1.20 6.97 -25.94
CA MET A 1 1.16 5.70 -25.17
C MET A 1 1.06 6.02 -23.68
N ARG A 2 0.18 5.33 -22.96
CA ARG A 2 0.04 5.48 -21.51
C ARG A 2 1.09 4.64 -20.79
N LYS A 3 1.76 5.21 -19.77
CA LYS A 3 2.77 4.49 -18.97
C LYS A 3 2.11 3.61 -17.92
N ASN A 4 2.71 2.46 -17.62
CA ASN A 4 2.29 1.58 -16.53
C ASN A 4 3.01 1.97 -15.23
N ILE A 5 2.41 1.63 -14.09
CA ILE A 5 2.97 1.85 -12.76
C ILE A 5 3.14 0.48 -12.10
N LEU A 6 4.35 0.19 -11.59
CA LEU A 6 4.64 -1.00 -10.81
C LEU A 6 5.04 -0.56 -9.40
N PHE A 7 4.15 -0.77 -8.43
CA PHE A 7 4.37 -0.44 -7.03
C PHE A 7 4.83 -1.68 -6.27
N ILE A 8 6.11 -1.72 -5.90
CA ILE A 8 6.74 -2.84 -5.18
C ILE A 8 6.92 -2.44 -3.72
N MET A 9 6.51 -3.34 -2.81
CA MET A 9 6.72 -3.17 -1.37
C MET A 9 7.18 -4.50 -0.76
N CYS A 10 8.30 -4.45 -0.04
CA CYS A 10 8.79 -5.57 0.77
C CYS A 10 8.35 -5.36 2.23
N ASP A 11 7.74 -6.39 2.84
CA ASP A 11 7.36 -6.32 4.25
C ASP A 11 8.61 -6.42 5.13
N GLN A 12 8.70 -5.55 6.14
CA GLN A 12 9.77 -5.54 7.14
C GLN A 12 11.21 -5.37 6.60
N LEU A 13 11.38 -4.87 5.38
CA LEU A 13 12.71 -4.57 4.82
C LEU A 13 13.32 -3.34 5.52
N ARG A 14 14.49 -3.53 6.12
CA ARG A 14 15.29 -2.40 6.63
C ARG A 14 16.01 -1.70 5.49
N ALA A 15 16.06 -0.37 5.55
CA ALA A 15 16.75 0.43 4.54
C ALA A 15 18.26 0.14 4.48
N ASP A 16 18.89 -0.10 5.63
CA ASP A 16 20.32 -0.39 5.74
C ASP A 16 20.70 -1.82 5.35
N TYR A 17 19.76 -2.63 4.84
CA TYR A 17 19.98 -3.98 4.29
C TYR A 17 20.02 -3.98 2.75
N LEU A 18 20.33 -2.85 2.14
CA LEU A 18 20.49 -2.71 0.69
C LEU A 18 21.90 -2.15 0.41
N SER A 19 22.61 -2.71 -0.57
CA SER A 19 23.98 -2.27 -0.89
C SER A 19 24.02 -0.82 -1.38
N CYS A 20 23.02 -0.36 -2.16
CA CYS A 20 22.88 1.05 -2.53
C CYS A 20 22.59 2.01 -1.34
N TYR A 21 22.29 1.49 -0.16
CA TYR A 21 22.21 2.24 1.11
C TYR A 21 23.43 2.04 2.02
N GLY A 22 24.45 1.31 1.56
CA GLY A 22 25.74 1.16 2.24
C GLY A 22 25.90 -0.11 3.09
N HIS A 23 25.05 -1.13 2.89
CA HIS A 23 25.24 -2.40 3.60
C HIS A 23 26.61 -3.04 3.24
N PRO A 24 27.46 -3.44 4.20
CA PRO A 24 28.86 -3.79 3.93
C PRO A 24 29.09 -5.17 3.29
N PHE A 25 28.12 -6.10 3.39
CA PHE A 25 28.31 -7.51 2.97
C PHE A 25 27.24 -8.06 2.02
N LEU A 26 25.97 -7.67 2.21
CA LEU A 26 24.85 -8.06 1.37
C LEU A 26 24.84 -7.28 0.05
N GLU A 27 24.88 -8.00 -1.05
CA GLU A 27 24.76 -7.46 -2.40
C GLU A 27 23.30 -7.49 -2.89
N THR A 28 22.78 -6.34 -3.32
CA THR A 28 21.43 -6.21 -3.90
C THR A 28 21.47 -5.61 -5.32
N PRO A 29 22.20 -6.22 -6.27
CA PRO A 29 22.56 -5.58 -7.55
C PRO A 29 21.36 -5.21 -8.42
N ASN A 30 20.22 -5.91 -8.28
CA ASN A 30 19.01 -5.58 -9.01
C ASN A 30 18.29 -4.33 -8.49
N ILE A 31 18.30 -4.11 -7.17
CA ILE A 31 17.74 -2.91 -6.54
C ILE A 31 18.68 -1.74 -6.77
N ASP A 32 19.99 -1.97 -6.68
CA ASP A 32 21.02 -0.94 -6.95
C ASP A 32 20.90 -0.41 -8.38
N ARG A 33 20.73 -1.29 -9.37
CA ARG A 33 20.50 -0.89 -10.78
C ARG A 33 19.22 -0.07 -10.98
N LEU A 34 18.20 -0.28 -10.15
CA LEU A 34 16.98 0.54 -10.16
C LEU A 34 17.26 1.93 -9.58
N ALA A 35 18.04 2.00 -8.50
CA ALA A 35 18.45 3.25 -7.87
C ALA A 35 19.34 4.10 -8.80
N GLU A 36 20.29 3.48 -9.52
CA GLU A 36 21.19 4.14 -10.48
C GLU A 36 20.47 4.80 -11.66
N ARG A 37 19.35 4.23 -12.11
CA ARG A 37 18.55 4.76 -13.22
C ARG A 37 17.39 5.65 -12.78
N GLY A 38 17.30 5.96 -11.48
CA GLY A 38 16.15 6.60 -10.87
C GLY A 38 16.54 7.56 -9.76
N VAL A 39 15.64 7.70 -8.79
CA VAL A 39 15.85 8.53 -7.60
C VAL A 39 15.78 7.64 -6.37
N ARG A 40 16.80 7.73 -5.52
CA ARG A 40 16.86 7.05 -4.22
C ARG A 40 16.70 8.06 -3.10
N PHE A 41 15.76 7.83 -2.21
CA PHE A 41 15.46 8.73 -1.09
C PHE A 41 16.19 8.28 0.17
N SER A 42 17.09 9.12 0.70
CA SER A 42 17.84 8.82 1.94
C SER A 42 17.05 9.09 3.23
N SER A 43 15.91 9.76 3.13
CA SER A 43 15.08 10.16 4.28
C SER A 43 13.60 9.93 3.96
N ALA A 44 13.18 8.67 4.00
CA ALA A 44 11.80 8.25 3.81
C ALA A 44 11.31 7.52 5.06
N TYR A 45 10.20 7.96 5.63
CA TYR A 45 9.63 7.42 6.87
C TYR A 45 8.24 6.86 6.61
N CYS A 46 7.91 5.75 7.27
CA CYS A 46 6.54 5.27 7.34
C CYS A 46 5.77 6.03 8.43
N GLN A 47 4.45 6.11 8.27
CA GLN A 47 3.61 6.83 9.24
C GLN A 47 3.35 6.02 10.52
N ALA A 48 3.58 4.71 10.48
CA ALA A 48 3.48 3.84 11.64
C ALA A 48 4.45 2.65 11.56
N PRO A 49 5.02 2.21 12.70
CA PRO A 49 5.90 1.05 12.75
C PRO A 49 5.13 -0.28 12.84
N LEU A 50 3.99 -0.39 12.16
CA LEU A 50 3.14 -1.59 12.14
C LEU A 50 2.50 -1.79 10.76
N CYS A 51 2.43 -3.05 10.31
CA CYS A 51 2.03 -3.44 8.95
C CYS A 51 0.74 -2.75 8.45
N GLY A 52 -0.37 -2.95 9.14
CA GLY A 52 -1.70 -2.48 8.74
C GLY A 52 -1.79 -0.95 8.71
N PRO A 53 -1.49 -0.26 9.82
CA PRO A 53 -1.50 1.20 9.87
C PRO A 53 -0.55 1.86 8.86
N SER A 54 0.66 1.32 8.70
CA SER A 54 1.64 1.82 7.71
C SER A 54 1.10 1.72 6.29
N ARG A 55 0.56 0.55 5.94
CA ARG A 55 -0.03 0.28 4.62
C ARG A 55 -1.29 1.12 4.37
N ALA A 56 -2.14 1.32 5.37
CA ALA A 56 -3.29 2.20 5.28
C ALA A 56 -2.87 3.63 4.92
N SER A 57 -1.83 4.16 5.55
CA SER A 57 -1.29 5.48 5.18
C SER A 57 -0.72 5.49 3.75
N PHE A 58 0.02 4.45 3.33
CA PHE A 58 0.51 4.34 1.95
C PHE A 58 -0.62 4.33 0.92
N TYR A 59 -1.67 3.55 1.17
CA TYR A 59 -2.76 3.40 0.20
C TYR A 59 -3.66 4.62 0.17
N THR A 60 -3.91 5.28 1.29
CA THR A 60 -4.80 6.46 1.32
C THR A 60 -4.08 7.77 1.06
N GLY A 61 -2.75 7.81 1.20
CA GLY A 61 -1.96 9.05 1.16
C GLY A 61 -2.25 9.96 2.36
N ARG A 62 -2.75 9.41 3.47
CA ARG A 62 -3.22 10.18 4.64
C ARG A 62 -2.52 9.74 5.92
N TYR A 63 -2.46 10.63 6.89
CA TYR A 63 -1.92 10.35 8.23
C TYR A 63 -2.83 9.43 9.04
N LEU A 64 -2.27 8.74 10.03
CA LEU A 64 -3.02 7.84 10.94
C LEU A 64 -4.23 8.52 11.57
N ALA A 65 -4.05 9.76 12.04
CA ALA A 65 -5.12 10.55 12.65
C ALA A 65 -6.29 10.83 11.68
N SER A 66 -6.06 10.76 10.38
CA SER A 66 -7.07 11.02 9.36
C SER A 66 -7.84 9.75 8.99
N HIS A 67 -7.14 8.65 8.67
CA HIS A 67 -7.80 7.40 8.24
C HIS A 67 -8.27 6.52 9.40
N GLY A 68 -7.62 6.61 10.57
CA GLY A 68 -8.06 5.97 11.82
C GLY A 68 -7.84 4.46 11.91
N ALA A 69 -6.98 3.88 11.07
CA ALA A 69 -6.54 2.48 11.22
C ALA A 69 -5.24 2.49 12.05
N LEU A 70 -5.35 2.15 13.34
CA LEU A 70 -4.30 2.36 14.35
C LEU A 70 -3.58 1.07 14.72
N VAL A 71 -4.25 -0.09 14.58
CA VAL A 71 -3.66 -1.42 14.77
C VAL A 71 -3.96 -2.34 13.58
N ASN A 72 -3.27 -3.49 13.49
CA ASN A 72 -3.46 -4.45 12.39
C ASN A 72 -4.87 -5.03 12.28
N ALA A 73 -5.63 -5.00 13.38
CA ALA A 73 -7.00 -5.49 13.41
C ALA A 73 -8.00 -4.47 12.84
N ASP A 74 -7.65 -3.19 12.78
CA ASP A 74 -8.57 -2.13 12.39
C ASP A 74 -8.82 -2.19 10.88
N PRO A 75 -10.09 -2.30 10.44
CA PRO A 75 -10.41 -2.16 9.03
C PRO A 75 -10.34 -0.68 8.62
N LEU A 76 -10.00 -0.43 7.36
CA LEU A 76 -10.13 0.91 6.81
C LEU A 76 -11.62 1.29 6.71
N LYS A 77 -11.95 2.54 7.04
CA LYS A 77 -13.33 3.05 6.91
C LYS A 77 -13.72 3.01 5.42
N LEU A 78 -14.95 2.59 5.12
CA LEU A 78 -15.42 2.44 3.73
C LEU A 78 -15.40 3.73 2.90
N GLY A 79 -15.43 4.90 3.56
CA GLY A 79 -15.37 6.21 2.90
C GLY A 79 -13.96 6.71 2.61
N GLU A 80 -12.91 6.04 3.09
CA GLU A 80 -11.53 6.42 2.79
C GLU A 80 -11.17 5.97 1.37
N LEU A 81 -10.83 6.94 0.52
CA LEU A 81 -10.38 6.65 -0.84
C LEU A 81 -8.93 6.18 -0.82
N SER A 82 -8.62 5.14 -1.58
CA SER A 82 -7.26 4.68 -1.78
C SER A 82 -6.67 5.16 -3.12
N LEU A 83 -5.37 4.99 -3.27
CA LEU A 83 -4.62 5.18 -4.50
C LEU A 83 -5.28 4.42 -5.65
N GLY A 84 -5.86 3.25 -5.37
CA GLY A 84 -6.61 2.48 -6.34
C GLY A 84 -7.81 3.24 -6.90
N ASP A 85 -8.61 3.85 -6.02
CA ASP A 85 -9.77 4.66 -6.42
C ASP A 85 -9.37 5.88 -7.26
N TYR A 86 -8.29 6.57 -6.88
CA TYR A 86 -7.78 7.72 -7.63
C TYR A 86 -7.26 7.30 -9.01
N LEU A 87 -6.54 6.18 -9.11
CA LEU A 87 -6.03 5.66 -10.38
C LEU A 87 -7.16 5.20 -11.31
N GLN A 88 -8.19 4.56 -10.77
CA GLN A 88 -9.35 4.13 -11.57
C GLN A 88 -10.15 5.28 -12.16
N LYS A 89 -10.29 6.41 -11.43
CA LYS A 89 -10.94 7.63 -11.95
C LYS A 89 -10.29 8.16 -13.22
N ILE A 90 -9.00 7.93 -13.39
CA ILE A 90 -8.26 8.31 -14.59
C ILE A 90 -8.09 7.13 -15.56
N ASN A 91 -8.85 6.03 -15.39
CA ASN A 91 -8.89 4.82 -16.22
C ASN A 91 -7.68 3.88 -16.09
N TYR A 92 -6.96 3.86 -14.96
CA TYR A 92 -5.95 2.81 -14.72
C TYR A 92 -6.65 1.57 -14.17
N ARG A 93 -6.34 0.40 -14.73
CA ARG A 93 -6.65 -0.87 -14.06
C ARG A 93 -5.68 -1.04 -12.89
N THR A 94 -6.22 -1.29 -11.72
CA THR A 94 -5.47 -1.55 -10.49
C THR A 94 -5.58 -3.03 -10.18
N VAL A 95 -4.47 -3.63 -9.78
CA VAL A 95 -4.41 -5.06 -9.42
C VAL A 95 -3.44 -5.20 -8.27
N LEU A 96 -3.87 -5.88 -7.22
CA LEU A 96 -3.00 -6.33 -6.14
C LEU A 96 -2.40 -7.69 -6.47
N VAL A 97 -1.08 -7.81 -6.34
CA VAL A 97 -0.38 -9.10 -6.33
C VAL A 97 0.47 -9.16 -5.06
N GLY A 98 0.06 -10.01 -4.13
CA GLY A 98 0.72 -10.16 -2.83
C GLY A 98 -0.14 -9.64 -1.68
N LYS A 99 0.48 -8.91 -0.75
CA LYS A 99 -0.06 -8.63 0.58
C LYS A 99 -0.52 -7.18 0.72
N SER A 100 -1.76 -6.95 1.15
CA SER A 100 -2.27 -5.61 1.49
C SER A 100 -2.36 -5.33 2.99
N GLU A 101 -2.46 -6.35 3.85
CA GLU A 101 -2.86 -6.25 5.28
C GLU A 101 -4.24 -5.59 5.49
N ALA A 102 -4.99 -5.30 4.40
CA ALA A 102 -6.31 -4.72 4.50
C ALA A 102 -7.32 -5.75 5.02
N ARG A 103 -8.27 -5.28 5.81
CA ARG A 103 -9.39 -6.07 6.32
C ARG A 103 -10.70 -5.42 5.91
N ALA A 104 -11.63 -6.24 5.44
CA ALA A 104 -12.99 -5.79 5.19
C ALA A 104 -13.71 -5.47 6.50
N ASN A 105 -14.34 -4.30 6.57
CA ASN A 105 -15.28 -3.99 7.64
C ASN A 105 -16.63 -4.69 7.36
N GLN A 106 -16.78 -5.93 7.83
CA GLN A 106 -17.95 -6.77 7.51
C GLN A 106 -19.27 -6.13 7.95
N ASP A 107 -19.30 -5.53 9.14
CA ASP A 107 -20.50 -4.85 9.66
C ASP A 107 -20.91 -3.68 8.76
N ALA A 108 -19.93 -2.89 8.30
CA ALA A 108 -20.20 -1.79 7.40
C ALA A 108 -20.62 -2.25 5.99
N LEU A 109 -20.04 -3.33 5.47
CA LEU A 109 -20.45 -3.91 4.19
C LEU A 109 -21.90 -4.41 4.25
N ALA A 110 -22.25 -5.18 5.30
CA ALA A 110 -23.60 -5.69 5.51
C ALA A 110 -24.61 -4.54 5.67
N ARG A 111 -24.29 -3.53 6.48
CA ARG A 111 -25.15 -2.36 6.71
C ARG A 111 -25.40 -1.54 5.45
N LEU A 112 -24.43 -1.47 4.54
CA LEU A 112 -24.53 -0.75 3.26
C LEU A 112 -24.93 -1.64 2.08
N LEU A 113 -25.30 -2.90 2.34
CA LEU A 113 -25.72 -3.87 1.32
C LEU A 113 -24.67 -4.07 0.22
N ILE A 114 -23.38 -3.98 0.57
CA ILE A 114 -22.28 -4.23 -0.36
C ILE A 114 -21.96 -5.71 -0.31
N ASP A 115 -22.23 -6.43 -1.41
CA ASP A 115 -21.81 -7.81 -1.56
C ASP A 115 -20.28 -7.92 -1.54
N GLN A 116 -19.75 -8.68 -0.59
CA GLN A 116 -18.32 -8.93 -0.45
C GLN A 116 -17.71 -9.61 -1.69
N ARG A 117 -18.50 -10.38 -2.43
CA ARG A 117 -18.06 -11.08 -3.65
C ARG A 117 -18.05 -10.18 -4.88
N SER A 118 -18.73 -9.04 -4.82
CA SER A 118 -18.73 -8.05 -5.90
C SER A 118 -17.32 -7.45 -6.11
N ASN A 119 -17.08 -6.89 -7.30
CA ASN A 119 -15.84 -6.18 -7.59
C ASN A 119 -15.56 -5.01 -6.62
N LEU A 120 -16.60 -4.38 -6.08
CA LEU A 120 -16.44 -3.33 -5.07
C LEU A 120 -16.06 -3.93 -3.72
N GLY A 121 -16.77 -4.98 -3.28
CA GLY A 121 -16.48 -5.67 -2.02
C GLY A 121 -15.08 -6.25 -1.94
N GLN A 122 -14.61 -6.89 -3.02
CA GLN A 122 -13.25 -7.43 -3.10
C GLN A 122 -12.18 -6.34 -3.02
N ARG A 123 -12.36 -5.22 -3.74
CA ARG A 123 -11.42 -4.08 -3.66
C ARG A 123 -11.37 -3.48 -2.27
N LEU A 124 -12.52 -3.23 -1.65
CA LEU A 124 -12.60 -2.71 -0.28
C LEU A 124 -11.90 -3.64 0.72
N ALA A 125 -12.00 -4.96 0.52
CA ALA A 125 -11.27 -5.95 1.32
C ALA A 125 -9.74 -5.95 1.07
N GLN A 126 -9.29 -5.42 -0.07
CA GLN A 126 -7.89 -5.42 -0.51
C GLN A 126 -7.20 -4.04 -0.44
N GLY A 127 -7.78 -3.08 0.28
CA GLY A 127 -7.21 -1.73 0.40
C GLY A 127 -7.45 -0.84 -0.84
N GLY A 128 -8.47 -1.19 -1.61
CA GLY A 128 -8.94 -0.47 -2.80
C GLY A 128 -8.27 -0.87 -4.12
N PHE A 129 -7.53 -1.98 -4.15
CA PHE A 129 -6.85 -2.49 -5.36
C PHE A 129 -7.58 -3.66 -5.99
#